data_AF-A0A8I2YG35-F1
#
_entry.id   AF-A0A8I2YG35-F1
#
_cell.length_a   1.000
_cell.length_b   1.000
_cell.length_c   1.000
_cell.angle_alpha   90.00
_cell.angle_beta   90.00
_cell.angle_gamma   90.00
#
_symmetry.space_group_name_H-M   'P 1'
#
loop_
_entity.id
_entity.type
_entity.pdbx_description
1 polymer ?
#
loop_
_entity_poly.entity_id
_entity_poly.type
_entity_poly.pdbx_seq_one_letter_code
_entity_poly.pdbx_strand_id
1 'polypeptide(L)'
;APGNFRYKGRVIRRLVSVHNTVDDMLAEADRRAHVANTGITANHTDQENQLYKTYKELLRWIPSIPDIPPTELRDSVQQLGQGADSSRADDTRRLKVQVVNWLMQSTPRPDPPLSTEDKTGRGFYNDATGRLLCPVDYDWNDADQRQKIREFHPDYLVTAQSWPAFLYAGGQFDPNNPDNGLFKGEILEK
;
A
#
# COMPACT_ATOMS: atom_id res chain seq x y z
N ALA A 1 -2.97 33.36 -9.47
CA ALA A 1 -2.14 32.30 -10.07
C ALA A 1 -2.75 30.96 -9.66
N PRO A 2 -2.95 30.02 -10.60
CA PRO A 2 -3.50 28.71 -10.25
C PRO A 2 -2.63 28.12 -9.13
N GLY A 3 -3.26 27.82 -8.00
CA GLY A 3 -2.54 27.35 -6.81
C GLY A 3 -1.79 26.06 -7.16
N ASN A 4 -0.55 25.92 -6.72
CA ASN A 4 0.18 24.67 -6.89
C ASN A 4 -0.49 23.58 -6.04
N PHE A 5 -1.40 22.82 -6.66
CA PHE A 5 -2.16 21.77 -5.99
C PHE A 5 -1.32 20.51 -5.74
N ARG A 6 -0.18 20.36 -6.42
CA ARG A 6 0.69 19.20 -6.26
C ARG A 6 1.18 19.00 -4.83
N TYR A 7 1.52 20.09 -4.14
CA TYR A 7 1.91 20.02 -2.73
C TYR A 7 0.74 19.59 -1.84
N LYS A 8 -0.45 20.15 -2.07
CA LYS A 8 -1.68 19.80 -1.31
C LYS A 8 -2.08 18.34 -1.51
N GLY A 9 -1.82 17.78 -2.70
CA GLY A 9 -2.11 16.39 -3.03
C GLY A 9 -1.33 15.37 -2.22
N ARG A 10 -0.13 15.72 -1.72
CA ARG A 10 0.77 14.76 -1.04
C ARG A 10 0.15 14.07 0.17
N VAL A 11 -0.78 14.72 0.87
CA VAL A 11 -1.38 14.15 2.09
C VAL A 11 -2.67 13.38 1.85
N ILE A 12 -3.23 13.41 0.63
CA ILE A 12 -4.54 12.81 0.32
C ILE A 12 -4.57 11.34 0.73
N ARG A 13 -3.48 10.60 0.45
CA ARG A 13 -3.38 9.17 0.78
C ARG A 13 -3.32 8.88 2.27
N ARG A 14 -2.99 9.88 3.08
CA ARG A 14 -2.87 9.77 4.54
C ARG A 14 -4.09 10.30 5.28
N LEU A 15 -4.70 11.38 4.79
CA LEU A 15 -5.75 12.11 5.51
C LEU A 15 -7.15 11.95 4.90
N VAL A 16 -7.24 11.59 3.62
CA VAL A 16 -8.51 11.60 2.87
C VAL A 16 -8.93 10.19 2.47
N SER A 17 -8.10 9.50 1.66
CA SER A 17 -8.37 8.14 1.24
C SER A 17 -7.11 7.42 0.79
N VAL A 18 -6.90 6.22 1.32
CA VAL A 18 -5.81 5.34 0.90
C VAL A 18 -6.03 4.82 -0.53
N HIS A 19 -7.29 4.59 -0.92
CA HIS A 19 -7.65 3.84 -2.13
C HIS A 19 -8.25 4.73 -3.22
N ASN A 20 -9.23 5.57 -2.89
CA ASN A 20 -10.00 6.33 -3.88
C ASN A 20 -9.14 7.42 -4.53
N THR A 21 -9.36 7.66 -5.82
CA THR A 21 -8.73 8.78 -6.52
C THR A 21 -9.51 10.08 -6.30
N VAL A 22 -8.89 11.22 -6.61
CA VAL A 22 -9.58 12.51 -6.55
C VAL A 22 -10.69 12.58 -7.58
N ASP A 23 -10.47 12.01 -8.77
CA ASP A 23 -11.47 11.89 -9.83
C ASP A 23 -12.71 11.11 -9.36
N ASP A 24 -12.53 9.95 -8.69
CA ASP A 24 -13.65 9.16 -8.18
C ASP A 24 -14.48 9.95 -7.15
N MET A 25 -13.81 10.72 -6.29
CA MET A 25 -14.47 11.55 -5.28
C MET A 25 -15.29 12.67 -5.91
N LEU A 26 -14.75 13.33 -6.94
CA LEU A 26 -15.45 14.41 -7.66
C LEU A 26 -16.59 13.86 -8.51
N ALA A 27 -16.38 12.76 -9.22
CA ALA A 27 -17.41 12.11 -10.02
C ALA A 27 -18.62 11.71 -9.17
N GLU A 28 -18.39 11.19 -7.96
CA GLU A 28 -19.49 10.87 -7.03
C GLU A 28 -20.21 12.13 -6.51
N ALA A 29 -19.48 13.22 -6.26
CA ALA A 29 -20.08 14.49 -5.86
C ALA A 29 -20.95 15.08 -6.97
N ASP A 30 -20.45 15.09 -8.21
CA ASP A 30 -21.18 15.57 -9.39
C ASP A 30 -22.43 14.72 -9.65
N ARG A 31 -22.31 13.39 -9.54
CA ARG A 31 -23.44 12.47 -9.67
C ARG A 31 -24.53 12.79 -8.64
N ARG A 32 -24.18 13.03 -7.37
CA ARG A 32 -25.15 13.41 -6.34
C ARG A 32 -25.80 14.76 -6.60
N ALA A 33 -25.04 15.75 -7.06
CA ALA A 33 -25.58 17.05 -7.44
C ALA A 33 -26.59 16.92 -8.59
N HIS A 34 -26.27 16.11 -9.61
CA HIS A 34 -27.18 15.84 -10.71
C HIS A 34 -28.48 15.16 -10.26
N VAL A 35 -28.39 14.14 -9.41
CA VAL A 35 -29.56 13.43 -8.86
C VAL A 35 -30.41 14.34 -7.98
N ALA A 36 -29.81 15.19 -7.15
CA ALA A 36 -30.56 16.14 -6.33
C ALA A 36 -31.40 17.10 -7.19
N ASN A 37 -30.88 17.49 -8.36
CA ASN A 37 -31.57 18.36 -9.31
C ASN A 37 -32.75 17.67 -10.04
N THR A 38 -32.80 16.34 -10.09
CA THR A 38 -33.94 15.62 -10.69
C THR A 38 -35.11 15.43 -9.74
N GLY A 39 -34.95 15.74 -8.45
CA GLY A 39 -35.97 15.58 -7.42
C GLY A 39 -36.29 14.11 -7.08
N ILE A 40 -35.47 13.16 -7.57
CA ILE A 40 -35.63 11.73 -7.31
C ILE A 40 -34.91 11.39 -6.00
N THR A 41 -35.59 10.71 -5.08
CA THR A 41 -34.95 10.08 -3.92
C THR A 41 -34.04 8.95 -4.40
N ALA A 42 -32.73 9.16 -4.38
CA ALA A 42 -31.77 8.11 -4.71
C ALA A 42 -31.37 7.32 -3.46
N ASN A 43 -31.49 6.00 -3.58
CA ASN A 43 -30.79 5.10 -2.68
C ASN A 43 -29.34 5.01 -3.13
N HIS A 44 -28.41 5.27 -2.21
CA HIS A 44 -26.98 5.18 -2.46
C HIS A 44 -26.43 3.85 -1.96
N THR A 45 -25.56 3.23 -2.75
CA THR A 45 -24.84 2.02 -2.30
C THR A 45 -23.85 2.37 -1.19
N ASP A 46 -23.38 1.36 -0.45
CA ASP A 46 -22.34 1.55 0.57
C ASP A 46 -21.05 2.13 -0.02
N GLN A 47 -20.70 1.70 -1.23
CA GLN A 47 -19.53 2.21 -1.96
C GLN A 47 -19.70 3.69 -2.33
N GLU A 48 -20.86 4.08 -2.86
CA GLU A 48 -21.17 5.49 -3.17
C GLU A 48 -21.16 6.36 -1.90
N ASN A 49 -21.70 5.85 -0.79
CA ASN A 49 -21.66 6.53 0.50
C ASN A 49 -20.25 6.69 1.03
N GLN A 50 -19.39 5.69 0.85
CA GLN A 50 -17.99 5.76 1.23
C GLN A 50 -17.21 6.76 0.36
N LEU A 51 -17.42 6.76 -0.96
CA LEU A 51 -16.81 7.73 -1.87
C LEU A 51 -17.19 9.17 -1.50
N TYR A 52 -18.47 9.42 -1.25
CA TYR A 52 -18.93 10.75 -0.85
C TYR A 52 -18.42 11.18 0.52
N LYS A 53 -18.27 10.24 1.48
CA LYS A 53 -17.56 10.53 2.74
C LYS A 53 -16.12 10.98 2.48
N THR A 54 -15.39 10.28 1.60
CA THR A 54 -14.03 10.68 1.25
C THR A 54 -13.95 12.00 0.51
N TYR A 55 -14.93 12.33 -0.35
CA TYR A 55 -15.06 13.66 -0.95
C TYR A 55 -15.22 14.77 0.11
N LYS A 56 -16.04 14.55 1.15
CA LYS A 56 -16.18 15.53 2.24
C LYS A 56 -14.88 15.74 3.01
N GLU A 57 -14.11 14.67 3.24
CA GLU A 57 -12.76 14.80 3.84
C GLU A 57 -11.79 15.52 2.90
N LEU A 58 -11.90 15.31 1.58
CA LEU A 58 -11.14 16.06 0.60
C LEU A 58 -11.42 17.56 0.69
N LEU A 59 -12.70 17.95 0.80
CA LEU A 59 -13.09 19.36 0.98
C LEU A 59 -12.64 19.95 2.31
N ARG A 60 -12.60 19.16 3.39
CA ARG A 60 -12.01 19.61 4.66
C ARG A 60 -10.54 19.96 4.51
N TRP A 61 -9.80 19.18 3.72
CA TRP A 61 -8.38 19.42 3.47
C TRP A 61 -8.13 20.51 2.42
N ILE A 62 -8.94 20.57 1.37
CA ILE A 62 -8.81 21.50 0.25
C ILE A 62 -10.16 22.18 0.01
N PRO A 63 -10.55 23.16 0.85
CA PRO A 63 -11.85 23.79 0.76
C PRO A 63 -12.10 24.53 -0.55
N SER A 64 -11.03 24.93 -1.24
CA SER A 64 -11.09 25.71 -2.47
C SER A 64 -11.44 24.90 -3.72
N ILE A 65 -11.64 23.58 -3.63
CA ILE A 65 -11.95 22.74 -4.79
C ILE A 65 -13.21 23.20 -5.55
N PRO A 66 -14.34 23.52 -4.89
CA PRO A 66 -15.55 23.99 -5.57
C PRO A 66 -15.37 25.36 -6.24
N ASP A 67 -14.40 26.15 -5.79
CA ASP A 67 -14.11 27.48 -6.33
C ASP A 67 -13.20 27.42 -7.57
N ILE A 68 -12.68 26.24 -7.93
CA ILE A 68 -11.82 26.07 -9.09
C ILE A 68 -12.67 26.21 -10.36
N PRO A 69 -12.31 27.10 -11.30
CA PRO A 69 -13.02 27.22 -12.56
C PRO A 69 -13.05 25.89 -13.33
N PRO A 70 -14.16 25.52 -14.01
CA PRO A 70 -14.24 24.28 -14.77
C PRO A 70 -13.10 24.10 -15.79
N THR A 71 -12.58 25.19 -16.35
CA THR A 71 -11.44 25.21 -17.27
C THR A 71 -10.12 24.79 -16.63
N GLU A 72 -9.97 24.95 -15.31
CA GLU A 72 -8.74 24.65 -14.54
C GLU A 72 -8.89 23.41 -13.65
N LEU A 73 -10.12 22.89 -13.49
CA LEU A 73 -10.42 21.78 -12.58
C LEU A 73 -9.62 20.53 -12.94
N ARG A 74 -9.59 20.17 -14.23
CA ARG A 74 -8.87 18.97 -14.69
C ARG A 74 -7.39 19.01 -14.34
N ASP A 75 -6.73 20.13 -14.62
CA ASP A 75 -5.30 20.29 -14.34
C ASP A 75 -5.02 20.29 -12.84
N SER A 76 -5.92 20.89 -12.06
CA SER A 76 -5.83 20.91 -10.59
C SER A 76 -5.98 19.51 -10.00
N VAL A 77 -6.94 18.73 -10.48
CA VAL A 77 -7.16 17.33 -10.07
C VAL A 77 -5.98 16.45 -10.45
N GLN A 78 -5.45 16.62 -11.66
CA GLN A 78 -4.24 15.92 -12.08
C GLN A 78 -3.05 16.22 -11.17
N GLN A 79 -2.84 17.49 -10.81
CA GLN A 79 -1.79 17.88 -9.86
C GLN A 79 -1.99 17.25 -8.48
N LEU A 80 -3.23 17.20 -7.97
CA LEU A 80 -3.56 16.54 -6.71
C LEU A 80 -3.22 15.04 -6.75
N GLY A 81 -3.61 14.35 -7.81
CA GLY A 81 -3.28 12.94 -8.05
C GLY A 81 -1.77 12.71 -8.10
N GLN A 82 -1.04 13.52 -8.88
CA GLN A 82 0.43 13.45 -8.94
C GLN A 82 1.08 13.67 -7.57
N GLY A 83 0.56 14.61 -6.77
CA GLY A 83 1.03 14.84 -5.40
C GLY A 83 0.83 13.61 -4.53
N ALA A 84 -0.37 13.04 -4.56
CA ALA A 84 -0.75 11.85 -3.81
C ALA A 84 0.15 10.65 -4.15
N ASP A 85 0.39 10.40 -5.43
CA ASP A 85 1.21 9.29 -5.90
C ASP A 85 2.71 9.53 -5.63
N SER A 86 3.19 10.78 -5.76
CA SER A 86 4.57 11.14 -5.42
C SER A 86 4.87 10.87 -3.94
N SER A 87 3.94 11.18 -3.03
CA SER A 87 4.15 10.92 -1.61
C SER A 87 4.24 9.42 -1.32
N ARG A 88 3.37 8.60 -1.93
CA ARG A 88 3.44 7.13 -1.80
C ARG A 88 4.75 6.57 -2.33
N ALA A 89 5.23 7.08 -3.47
CA ALA A 89 6.49 6.66 -4.06
C ALA A 89 7.67 7.00 -3.15
N ASP A 90 7.69 8.21 -2.56
CA ASP A 90 8.71 8.63 -1.60
C ASP A 90 8.72 7.74 -0.35
N ASP A 91 7.55 7.48 0.24
CA ASP A 91 7.43 6.63 1.43
C ASP A 91 7.89 5.18 1.15
N THR A 92 7.45 4.61 0.03
CA THR A 92 7.84 3.25 -0.39
C THR A 92 9.34 3.16 -0.69
N ARG A 93 9.92 4.19 -1.31
CA ARG A 93 11.37 4.27 -1.58
C ARG A 93 12.16 4.31 -0.27
N ARG A 94 11.73 5.12 0.69
CA ARG A 94 12.39 5.22 2.01
C ARG A 94 12.32 3.89 2.75
N LEU A 95 11.14 3.27 2.78
CA LEU A 95 10.96 1.96 3.42
C LEU A 95 11.83 0.88 2.78
N LYS A 96 11.90 0.84 1.43
CA LYS A 96 12.79 -0.08 0.68
C LYS A 96 14.25 0.04 1.15
N VAL A 97 14.74 1.26 1.36
CA VAL A 97 16.12 1.51 1.77
C VAL A 97 16.32 1.10 3.24
N GLN A 98 15.41 1.47 4.13
CA GLN A 98 15.51 1.15 5.56
C GLN A 98 15.47 -0.35 5.81
N VAL A 99 14.54 -1.07 5.17
CA VAL A 99 14.45 -2.54 5.27
C VAL A 99 15.77 -3.19 4.88
N VAL A 100 16.41 -2.77 3.79
CA VAL A 100 17.72 -3.30 3.40
C VAL A 100 18.77 -3.00 4.47
N ASN A 101 18.82 -1.78 5.00
CA ASN A 101 19.77 -1.42 6.04
C ASN A 101 19.59 -2.28 7.30
N TRP A 102 18.35 -2.50 7.74
CA TRP A 102 18.05 -3.37 8.88
C TRP A 102 18.49 -4.81 8.63
N LEU A 103 18.27 -5.36 7.43
CA LEU A 103 18.73 -6.69 7.06
C LEU A 103 20.26 -6.76 7.00
N MET A 104 20.94 -5.76 6.44
CA MET A 104 22.40 -5.74 6.38
C MET A 104 23.07 -5.67 7.78
N GLN A 105 22.30 -5.24 8.78
CA GLN A 105 22.68 -5.22 10.20
C GLN A 105 22.20 -6.46 10.98
N SER A 106 21.38 -7.34 10.38
CA SER A 106 20.89 -8.55 11.03
C SER A 106 21.99 -9.61 11.15
N THR A 107 21.78 -10.56 12.05
CA THR A 107 22.62 -11.76 12.20
C THR A 107 21.75 -13.01 11.98
N PRO A 108 22.08 -13.88 11.01
CA PRO A 108 23.15 -13.73 10.03
C PRO A 108 22.86 -12.56 9.06
N ARG A 109 23.95 -11.98 8.54
CA ARG A 109 23.86 -10.98 7.47
C ARG A 109 23.41 -11.66 6.17
N PRO A 110 22.61 -11.00 5.31
CA PRO A 110 22.30 -11.49 3.98
C PRO A 110 23.56 -11.85 3.19
N ASP A 111 23.54 -13.04 2.58
CA ASP A 111 24.55 -13.52 1.65
C ASP A 111 23.86 -14.03 0.37
N PRO A 112 24.11 -13.43 -0.80
CA PRO A 112 24.96 -12.25 -1.02
C PRO A 112 24.41 -10.96 -0.36
N PRO A 113 25.27 -9.95 -0.10
CA PRO A 113 24.84 -8.65 0.40
C PRO A 113 23.75 -7.99 -0.45
N LEU A 114 22.80 -7.32 0.20
CA LEU A 114 21.72 -6.60 -0.47
C LEU A 114 22.12 -5.14 -0.74
N SER A 115 21.98 -4.71 -2.00
CA SER A 115 22.15 -3.31 -2.41
C SER A 115 20.92 -2.49 -2.03
N THR A 116 21.08 -1.24 -1.59
CA THR A 116 19.96 -0.29 -1.38
C THR A 116 19.45 0.31 -2.70
N GLU A 117 20.29 0.35 -3.72
CA GLU A 117 20.06 1.09 -4.96
C GLU A 117 19.19 0.28 -5.93
N ASP A 118 19.49 -1.00 -6.11
CA ASP A 118 18.77 -1.89 -7.03
C ASP A 118 18.05 -3.03 -6.27
N LYS A 119 17.18 -3.75 -6.97
CA LYS A 119 16.33 -4.81 -6.39
C LYS A 119 16.84 -6.23 -6.68
N THR A 120 17.99 -6.35 -7.35
CA THR A 120 18.52 -7.63 -7.82
C THR A 120 18.87 -8.52 -6.63
N GLY A 121 18.63 -9.81 -6.77
CA GLY A 121 18.95 -10.80 -5.75
C GLY A 121 18.08 -10.73 -4.48
N ARG A 122 17.08 -9.85 -4.40
CA ARG A 122 16.13 -9.82 -3.26
C ARG A 122 15.00 -10.85 -3.44
N GLY A 123 14.13 -10.94 -2.44
CA GLY A 123 12.97 -11.84 -2.49
C GLY A 123 13.40 -13.28 -2.22
N PHE A 124 12.87 -14.23 -3.00
CA PHE A 124 13.25 -15.65 -2.85
C PHE A 124 14.65 -15.99 -3.37
N TYR A 125 15.32 -15.07 -4.07
CA TYR A 125 16.69 -15.27 -4.56
C TYR A 125 17.78 -15.11 -3.49
N ASN A 126 17.45 -14.56 -2.32
CA ASN A 126 18.36 -14.43 -1.17
C ASN A 126 17.73 -15.07 0.05
N ASP A 127 18.53 -15.84 0.81
CA ASP A 127 18.01 -16.61 1.94
C ASP A 127 17.52 -15.75 3.10
N ALA A 128 18.06 -14.55 3.31
CA ALA A 128 17.60 -13.67 4.38
C ALA A 128 16.21 -13.09 4.05
N THR A 129 16.01 -12.59 2.83
CA THR A 129 14.68 -12.10 2.40
C THR A 129 13.69 -13.23 2.17
N GLY A 130 14.15 -14.38 1.69
CA GLY A 130 13.32 -15.56 1.46
C GLY A 130 12.74 -16.12 2.76
N ARG A 131 13.54 -16.23 3.84
CA ARG A 131 13.05 -16.62 5.17
C ARG A 131 11.90 -15.75 5.66
N LEU A 132 12.00 -14.44 5.44
CA LEU A 132 10.98 -13.48 5.85
C LEU A 132 9.68 -13.63 5.04
N LEU A 133 9.81 -13.84 3.73
CA LEU A 133 8.69 -13.90 2.79
C LEU A 133 8.06 -15.28 2.66
N CYS A 134 8.76 -16.32 3.11
CA CYS A 134 8.27 -17.68 3.09
C CYS A 134 6.89 -17.74 3.77
N PRO A 135 5.87 -18.30 3.12
CA PRO A 135 4.62 -18.61 3.78
C PRO A 135 4.85 -19.42 5.05
N VAL A 136 4.05 -19.16 6.07
CA VAL A 136 4.08 -19.92 7.33
C VAL A 136 3.75 -21.40 7.16
N ASP A 137 3.13 -21.76 6.05
CA ASP A 137 2.79 -23.14 5.68
C ASP A 137 4.01 -23.95 5.19
N TYR A 138 5.14 -23.28 4.90
CA TYR A 138 6.35 -23.89 4.35
C TYR A 138 7.55 -23.63 5.26
N ASP A 139 8.53 -24.54 5.22
CA ASP A 139 9.79 -24.37 5.94
C ASP A 139 10.90 -23.91 4.99
N TRP A 140 11.33 -22.66 5.13
CA TRP A 140 12.44 -22.13 4.32
C TRP A 140 13.78 -22.84 4.60
N ASN A 141 13.97 -23.41 5.80
CA ASN A 141 15.20 -24.11 6.13
C ASN A 141 15.28 -25.48 5.46
N ASP A 142 14.14 -26.09 5.12
CA ASP A 142 14.07 -27.26 4.25
C ASP A 142 14.55 -26.89 2.84
N ALA A 143 15.65 -27.51 2.41
CA ALA A 143 16.29 -27.22 1.13
C ALA A 143 15.40 -27.59 -0.07
N ASP A 144 14.60 -28.64 0.04
CA ASP A 144 13.71 -29.10 -1.02
C ASP A 144 12.54 -28.13 -1.19
N GLN A 145 11.91 -27.72 -0.09
CA GLN A 145 10.83 -26.72 -0.14
C GLN A 145 11.34 -25.38 -0.66
N ARG A 146 12.49 -24.91 -0.15
CA ARG A 146 13.12 -23.67 -0.62
C ARG A 146 13.41 -23.71 -2.12
N GLN A 147 13.90 -24.83 -2.65
CA GLN A 147 14.14 -24.99 -4.08
C GLN A 147 12.84 -24.97 -4.87
N LYS A 148 11.82 -25.71 -4.43
CA LYS A 148 10.49 -25.74 -5.07
C LYS A 148 9.81 -24.37 -5.10
N ILE A 149 9.94 -23.57 -4.03
CA ILE A 149 9.45 -22.19 -4.01
C ILE A 149 10.19 -21.34 -5.06
N ARG A 150 11.51 -21.46 -5.17
CA ARG A 150 12.32 -20.72 -6.17
C ARG A 150 12.00 -21.10 -7.61
N GLU A 151 11.62 -22.35 -7.82
CA GLU A 151 11.30 -22.92 -9.14
C GLU A 151 9.81 -22.77 -9.49
N PHE A 152 9.00 -22.14 -8.62
CA PHE A 152 7.55 -21.97 -8.80
C PHE A 152 6.81 -23.31 -8.96
N HIS A 153 7.22 -24.32 -8.18
CA HIS A 153 6.60 -25.64 -8.21
C HIS A 153 5.10 -25.56 -7.84
N PRO A 154 4.19 -26.27 -8.54
CA PRO A 154 2.75 -26.20 -8.30
C PRO A 154 2.32 -26.50 -6.85
N ASP A 155 3.03 -27.40 -6.17
CA ASP A 155 2.74 -27.77 -4.77
C ASP A 155 3.27 -26.76 -3.74
N TYR A 156 4.09 -25.78 -4.14
CA TYR A 156 4.75 -24.79 -3.27
C TYR A 156 4.54 -23.35 -3.76
N LEU A 157 3.35 -23.07 -4.26
CA LEU A 157 3.00 -21.74 -4.77
C LEU A 157 2.84 -20.73 -3.63
N VAL A 158 3.61 -19.66 -3.70
CA VAL A 158 3.41 -18.48 -2.85
C VAL A 158 2.42 -17.53 -3.53
N THR A 159 1.27 -17.29 -2.89
CA THR A 159 0.20 -16.46 -3.46
C THR A 159 -0.09 -15.24 -2.60
N ALA A 160 -0.95 -14.35 -3.08
CA ALA A 160 -1.41 -13.19 -2.31
C ALA A 160 -2.22 -13.56 -1.05
N GLN A 161 -2.67 -14.82 -0.92
CA GLN A 161 -3.38 -15.33 0.25
C GLN A 161 -2.45 -15.97 1.28
N SER A 162 -1.18 -16.20 0.92
CA SER A 162 -0.19 -16.79 1.81
C SER A 162 0.27 -15.77 2.84
N TRP A 163 0.34 -16.19 4.11
CA TRP A 163 0.83 -15.35 5.20
C TRP A 163 2.36 -15.47 5.32
N PRO A 164 3.13 -14.40 5.10
CA PRO A 164 4.58 -14.47 5.19
C PRO A 164 5.05 -14.52 6.66
N ALA A 165 6.12 -15.26 6.92
CA ALA A 165 6.68 -15.47 8.25
C ALA A 165 7.04 -14.17 8.99
N PHE A 166 7.48 -13.12 8.28
CA PHE A 166 7.87 -11.84 8.93
C PHE A 166 6.73 -11.14 9.70
N LEU A 167 5.47 -11.54 9.49
CA LEU A 167 4.35 -11.02 10.25
C LEU A 167 4.35 -11.55 11.69
N TYR A 168 4.97 -12.69 11.95
CA TYR A 168 4.89 -13.40 13.23
C TYR A 168 6.13 -13.19 14.10
N ALA A 169 5.95 -13.17 15.42
CA ALA A 169 7.05 -13.11 16.38
C ALA A 169 8.03 -14.29 16.16
N GLY A 170 9.31 -13.97 15.94
CA GLY A 170 10.33 -14.98 15.62
C GLY A 170 10.05 -15.79 14.33
N GLY A 171 9.12 -15.33 13.48
CA GLY A 171 8.66 -16.08 12.32
C GLY A 171 7.87 -17.35 12.65
N GLN A 172 7.35 -17.48 13.87
CA GLN A 172 6.68 -18.70 14.34
C GLN A 172 5.16 -18.55 14.26
N PHE A 173 4.53 -19.38 13.44
CA PHE A 173 3.08 -19.49 13.33
C PHE A 173 2.56 -20.64 14.20
N ASP A 174 1.50 -20.37 14.96
CA ASP A 174 0.79 -21.40 15.74
C ASP A 174 -0.54 -21.73 15.07
N PRO A 175 -0.71 -22.91 14.43
CA PRO A 175 -1.95 -23.26 13.78
C PRO A 175 -3.13 -23.43 14.75
N ASN A 176 -2.87 -23.67 16.04
CA ASN A 176 -3.91 -23.75 17.07
C ASN A 176 -4.30 -22.38 17.61
N ASN A 177 -3.45 -21.37 17.41
CA ASN A 177 -3.70 -19.98 17.79
C ASN A 177 -3.11 -19.02 16.75
N PRO A 178 -3.78 -18.85 15.59
CA PRO A 178 -3.23 -18.08 14.46
C PRO A 178 -2.95 -16.61 14.75
N ASP A 179 -3.57 -16.02 15.77
CA ASP A 179 -3.33 -14.63 16.15
C ASP A 179 -2.09 -14.47 17.04
N ASN A 180 -1.54 -15.58 17.55
CA ASN A 180 -0.38 -15.57 18.42
C ASN A 180 0.84 -15.03 17.69
N GLY A 181 1.39 -13.92 18.20
CA GLY A 181 2.57 -13.28 17.60
C GLY A 181 2.30 -12.55 16.29
N LEU A 182 1.05 -12.49 15.79
CA LEU A 182 0.72 -11.77 14.56
C LEU A 182 1.01 -10.28 14.70
N PHE A 183 1.63 -9.72 13.66
CA PHE A 183 2.21 -8.37 13.56
C PHE A 183 3.30 -8.04 14.59
N LYS A 184 3.97 -9.06 15.15
CA LYS A 184 5.09 -8.90 16.11
C LYS A 184 6.42 -9.43 15.59
N GLY A 185 6.57 -9.56 14.27
CA GLY A 185 7.84 -9.95 13.68
C GLY A 185 8.90 -8.86 13.86
N GLU A 186 10.14 -9.26 14.08
CA GLU A 186 11.24 -8.37 14.47
C GLU A 186 11.45 -7.19 13.52
N ILE A 187 11.21 -7.38 12.22
CA ILE A 187 11.37 -6.34 11.20
C ILE A 187 10.24 -5.29 11.22
N LEU A 188 9.08 -5.62 11.82
CA LEU A 188 7.95 -4.71 12.00
C LEU A 188 8.14 -3.78 13.20
N GLU A 189 9.00 -4.16 14.14
CA GLU A 189 9.28 -3.44 15.38
C GLU A 189 10.55 -2.57 15.29
N LYS A 190 11.11 -2.37 14.09
CA LYS A 190 12.32 -1.56 13.83
C LYS A 190 12.06 -0.08 13.62
#